data_AF-A0A136NLZ3-F1
#
_entry.id   AF-A0A136NLZ3-F1
#
_cell.length_a   1.000
_cell.length_b   1.000
_cell.length_c   1.000
_cell.angle_alpha   90.00
_cell.angle_beta   90.00
_cell.angle_gamma   90.00
#
_symmetry.space_group_name_H-M   'P 1'
#
loop_
_entity.id
_entity.type
_entity.pdbx_description
1 polymer ?
#
loop_
_entity_poly.entity_id
_entity_poly.type
_entity_poly.pdbx_seq_one_letter_code
_entity_poly.pdbx_strand_id
1 'polypeptide(L)'
;MKYYQKFFQIKNTFMAWKILVFISALLILSIPNNEMYSQSDDETWESIDLTKEAVKLIKKDRLNEAMKKLKEAVKLENENIVAKYFIAKIHFIKGEYQKSLDEMEKLLAGKDKEDVMYQLLGNSYYKLGQREKAIEIYNKGMLDFPYSGPLYLELGNVEKDNGNLPKAFQNYEYGIRFDPEYSDNYYNAAKMLLDEDNHWGYIYGEIYLNMEPFTKEWDEISKLMYESYSSRVHGQNIGILKTERILTDTVTSGFDRAYLETEKEANKLASLDAFSLHRLNEIRKRFIEVWIDKGYNTKYQNALYDFHKRMLDEGYFELYNYSSFSRGAIEEYDTYYDKHKTNIKSYNKWIDKNYLTMTNKNSIFRTLYK
;
A
#
# COMPACT_ATOMS: atom_id res chain seq x y z
N MET A 1 14.31 5.91 17.78
CA MET A 1 13.30 4.97 18.33
C MET A 1 12.14 5.60 19.11
N LYS A 2 12.34 6.51 20.10
CA LYS A 2 11.21 7.02 20.93
C LYS A 2 10.17 7.92 20.24
N TYR A 3 10.51 8.63 19.17
CA TYR A 3 9.54 9.44 18.41
C TYR A 3 8.72 8.62 17.39
N TYR A 4 9.28 7.50 16.90
CA TYR A 4 8.62 6.59 15.97
C TYR A 4 7.38 5.92 16.58
N GLN A 5 7.36 5.69 17.89
CA GLN A 5 6.19 5.16 18.60
C GLN A 5 4.99 6.13 18.63
N LYS A 6 5.22 7.44 18.52
CA LYS A 6 4.16 8.45 18.57
C LYS A 6 3.50 8.66 17.20
N PHE A 7 4.26 8.56 16.12
CA PHE A 7 3.75 8.54 14.74
C PHE A 7 2.96 7.25 14.45
N PHE A 8 3.44 6.11 14.98
CA PHE A 8 2.73 4.81 14.93
C PHE A 8 1.35 4.85 15.62
N GLN A 9 1.15 5.70 16.63
CA GLN A 9 -0.16 5.89 17.26
C GLN A 9 -1.19 6.61 16.35
N ILE A 10 -0.75 7.51 15.47
CA ILE A 10 -1.61 8.30 14.56
C ILE A 10 -2.07 7.47 13.35
N LYS A 11 -1.27 6.48 12.92
CA LYS A 11 -1.66 5.56 11.83
C LYS A 11 -2.50 4.37 12.27
N ASN A 12 -2.30 3.92 13.50
CA ASN A 12 -3.22 2.96 14.12
C ASN A 12 -4.66 3.49 14.12
N THR A 13 -4.87 4.81 13.97
CA THR A 13 -6.18 5.45 13.86
C THR A 13 -6.81 5.30 12.47
N PHE A 14 -6.05 5.24 11.37
CA PHE A 14 -6.60 5.17 10.00
C PHE A 14 -6.96 3.73 9.57
N MET A 15 -6.09 2.76 9.89
CA MET A 15 -6.43 1.33 9.71
C MET A 15 -7.47 0.89 10.75
N ALA A 16 -7.48 1.48 11.95
CA ALA A 16 -8.63 1.36 12.85
C ALA A 16 -9.86 2.07 12.32
N TRP A 17 -9.74 3.15 11.54
CA TRP A 17 -10.88 3.84 10.94
C TRP A 17 -11.53 3.00 9.86
N LYS A 18 -10.80 2.34 8.95
CA LYS A 18 -11.42 1.38 8.01
C LYS A 18 -12.09 0.19 8.72
N ILE A 19 -11.46 -0.34 9.77
CA ILE A 19 -12.08 -1.39 10.64
C ILE A 19 -13.29 -0.83 11.42
N LEU A 20 -13.24 0.43 11.88
CA LEU A 20 -14.34 1.10 12.58
C LEU A 20 -15.46 1.48 11.64
N VAL A 21 -15.17 1.83 10.39
CA VAL A 21 -16.12 2.09 9.30
C VAL A 21 -16.79 0.79 8.89
N PHE A 22 -16.02 -0.31 8.78
CA PHE A 22 -16.51 -1.66 8.57
C PHE A 22 -17.43 -2.13 9.71
N ILE A 23 -17.00 -1.93 10.96
CA ILE A 23 -17.83 -2.19 12.14
C ILE A 23 -19.07 -1.27 12.11
N SER A 24 -18.94 0.02 11.80
CA SER A 24 -20.08 0.94 11.81
C SER A 24 -21.06 0.74 10.66
N ALA A 25 -20.61 0.34 9.48
CA ALA A 25 -21.47 0.08 8.33
C ALA A 25 -22.31 -1.18 8.53
N LEU A 26 -21.72 -2.24 9.11
CA LEU A 26 -22.44 -3.44 9.49
C LEU A 26 -23.40 -3.21 10.66
N LEU A 27 -23.06 -2.30 11.59
CA LEU A 27 -23.91 -1.96 12.74
C LEU A 27 -25.13 -1.09 12.41
N ILE A 28 -25.10 -0.33 11.32
CA ILE A 28 -26.22 0.52 10.90
C ILE A 28 -27.27 -0.30 10.11
N LEU A 29 -26.86 -1.37 9.42
CA LEU A 29 -27.73 -2.18 8.56
C LEU A 29 -28.54 -3.26 9.31
N SER A 30 -28.20 -3.57 10.56
CA SER A 30 -28.87 -4.57 11.38
C SER A 30 -29.97 -4.03 12.30
N ILE A 31 -30.32 -2.74 12.21
CA ILE A 31 -31.37 -2.12 13.05
C ILE A 31 -32.76 -2.47 12.48
N PRO A 32 -33.58 -3.31 13.14
CA PRO A 32 -34.99 -3.43 12.78
C PRO A 32 -35.73 -2.20 13.32
N ASN A 33 -36.62 -1.64 12.52
CA ASN A 33 -37.55 -0.60 12.97
C ASN A 33 -38.53 -1.17 14.01
N ASN A 34 -38.39 -0.68 15.25
CA ASN A 34 -39.34 -0.60 16.35
C ASN A 34 -39.85 -1.85 17.09
N GLU A 35 -39.72 -1.72 18.42
CA GLU A 35 -40.62 -2.13 19.52
C GLU A 35 -40.51 -3.54 20.11
N MET A 36 -39.35 -3.83 20.74
CA MET A 36 -39.27 -4.73 21.92
C MET A 36 -37.97 -4.46 22.71
N TYR A 37 -37.92 -3.38 23.49
CA TYR A 37 -36.66 -2.81 23.97
C TYR A 37 -36.43 -2.95 25.49
N SER A 38 -35.53 -3.87 25.88
CA SER A 38 -34.55 -3.62 26.96
C SER A 38 -33.45 -4.69 27.02
N GLN A 39 -33.77 -5.98 26.84
CA GLN A 39 -32.79 -7.06 27.01
C GLN A 39 -32.03 -7.43 25.73
N SER A 40 -32.72 -7.47 24.58
CA SER A 40 -32.09 -7.79 23.28
C SER A 40 -31.07 -6.74 22.84
N ASP A 41 -31.32 -5.48 23.15
CA ASP A 41 -30.43 -4.37 22.83
C ASP A 41 -29.16 -4.42 23.67
N ASP A 42 -29.28 -4.69 24.98
CA ASP A 42 -28.15 -4.80 25.90
C ASP A 42 -27.22 -5.96 25.49
N GLU A 43 -27.79 -7.12 25.14
CA GLU A 43 -27.02 -8.29 24.65
C GLU A 43 -26.32 -8.01 23.31
N THR A 44 -26.95 -7.21 22.44
CA THR A 44 -26.37 -6.79 21.15
C THR A 44 -25.20 -5.84 21.37
N TRP A 45 -25.33 -4.80 22.20
CA TRP A 45 -24.24 -3.89 22.52
C TRP A 45 -23.06 -4.60 23.18
N GLU A 46 -23.33 -5.54 24.09
CA GLU A 46 -22.30 -6.35 24.73
C GLU A 46 -21.57 -7.26 23.72
N SER A 47 -22.29 -7.94 22.83
CA SER A 47 -21.73 -8.72 21.71
C SER A 47 -20.75 -7.90 20.85
N ILE A 48 -21.13 -6.67 20.52
CA ILE A 48 -20.33 -5.74 19.72
C ILE A 48 -19.06 -5.32 20.47
N ASP A 49 -19.18 -4.99 21.75
CA ASP A 49 -18.05 -4.53 22.55
C ASP A 49 -17.04 -5.64 22.82
N LEU A 50 -17.50 -6.87 23.09
CA LEU A 50 -16.65 -8.06 23.16
C LEU A 50 -15.90 -8.29 21.83
N THR A 51 -16.57 -8.07 20.70
CA THR A 51 -15.96 -8.18 19.37
C THR A 51 -14.86 -7.12 19.19
N LYS A 52 -15.12 -5.86 19.54
CA LYS A 52 -14.11 -4.77 19.48
C LYS A 52 -12.92 -5.07 20.39
N GLU A 53 -13.15 -5.58 21.60
CA GLU A 53 -12.08 -6.00 22.52
C GLU A 53 -11.24 -7.11 21.91
N ALA A 54 -11.86 -8.12 21.32
CA ALA A 54 -11.17 -9.21 20.67
C ALA A 54 -10.27 -8.73 19.52
N VAL A 55 -10.74 -7.79 18.70
CA VAL A 55 -9.91 -7.19 17.62
C VAL A 55 -8.67 -6.50 18.20
N LYS A 56 -8.80 -5.77 19.32
CA LYS A 56 -7.64 -5.18 20.01
C LYS A 56 -6.68 -6.23 20.54
N LEU A 57 -7.19 -7.37 21.02
CA LEU A 57 -6.38 -8.49 21.50
C LEU A 57 -5.64 -9.20 20.35
N ILE A 58 -6.28 -9.39 19.19
CA ILE A 58 -5.64 -9.94 17.98
C ILE A 58 -4.44 -9.07 17.57
N LYS A 59 -4.60 -7.74 17.57
CA LYS A 59 -3.50 -6.80 17.27
C LYS A 59 -2.33 -6.90 18.26
N LYS A 60 -2.56 -7.43 19.46
CA LYS A 60 -1.54 -7.66 20.50
C LYS A 60 -1.04 -9.12 20.52
N ASP A 61 -1.39 -9.90 19.49
CA ASP A 61 -1.10 -11.34 19.39
C ASP A 61 -1.67 -12.20 20.54
N ARG A 62 -2.67 -11.69 21.26
CA ARG A 62 -3.35 -12.40 22.37
C ARG A 62 -4.51 -13.25 21.85
N LEU A 63 -4.21 -14.17 20.94
CA LEU A 63 -5.21 -14.90 20.13
C LEU A 63 -6.17 -15.77 20.96
N ASN A 64 -5.70 -16.38 22.05
CA ASN A 64 -6.55 -17.23 22.90
C ASN A 64 -7.60 -16.42 23.68
N GLU A 65 -7.22 -15.24 24.14
CA GLU A 65 -8.13 -14.34 24.86
C GLU A 65 -9.13 -13.71 23.90
N ALA A 66 -8.68 -13.31 22.71
CA ALA A 66 -9.56 -12.85 21.64
C ALA A 66 -10.60 -13.92 21.28
N MET A 67 -10.17 -15.17 21.11
CA MET A 67 -11.07 -16.29 20.82
C MET A 67 -12.12 -16.49 21.92
N LYS A 68 -11.75 -16.35 23.20
CA LYS A 68 -12.72 -16.44 24.31
C LYS A 68 -13.79 -15.36 24.20
N LYS A 69 -13.38 -14.11 23.96
CA LYS A 69 -14.28 -12.97 23.80
C LYS A 69 -15.21 -13.09 22.59
N LEU A 70 -14.70 -13.57 21.46
CA LEU A 70 -15.51 -13.77 20.26
C LEU A 70 -16.54 -14.88 20.45
N LYS A 71 -16.19 -15.97 21.14
CA LYS A 71 -17.15 -17.03 21.46
C LYS A 71 -18.25 -16.55 22.41
N GLU A 72 -17.93 -15.65 23.32
CA GLU A 72 -18.90 -14.99 24.19
C GLU A 72 -19.82 -14.07 23.39
N ALA A 73 -19.27 -13.26 22.47
CA ALA A 73 -20.05 -12.43 21.56
C ALA A 73 -21.04 -13.25 20.70
N VAL A 74 -20.58 -14.35 20.09
CA VAL A 74 -21.44 -15.24 19.29
C VAL A 74 -22.50 -15.95 20.16
N LYS A 75 -22.25 -16.13 21.46
CA LYS A 75 -23.24 -16.71 22.37
C LYS A 75 -24.36 -15.72 22.69
N LEU A 76 -24.02 -14.43 22.86
CA LEU A 76 -25.00 -13.35 23.06
C LEU A 76 -25.78 -13.09 21.78
N GLU A 77 -25.08 -13.07 20.64
CA GLU A 77 -25.67 -12.78 19.35
C GLU A 77 -25.16 -13.78 18.31
N ASN A 78 -25.93 -14.84 18.09
CA ASN A 78 -25.55 -15.89 17.15
C ASN A 78 -25.42 -15.38 15.71
N GLU A 79 -26.01 -14.25 15.35
CA GLU A 79 -25.92 -13.67 14.00
C GLU A 79 -24.76 -12.68 13.84
N ASN A 80 -23.92 -12.44 14.87
CA ASN A 80 -22.78 -11.54 14.78
C ASN A 80 -21.73 -12.06 13.78
N ILE A 81 -21.87 -11.65 12.52
CA ILE A 81 -21.00 -12.05 11.41
C ILE A 81 -19.57 -11.57 11.59
N VAL A 82 -19.36 -10.43 12.26
CA VAL A 82 -18.04 -9.85 12.50
C VAL A 82 -17.29 -10.73 13.50
N ALA A 83 -17.94 -11.15 14.58
CA ALA A 83 -17.35 -12.05 15.56
C ALA A 83 -16.98 -13.40 14.92
N LYS A 84 -17.88 -13.97 14.10
CA LYS A 84 -17.62 -15.21 13.35
C LYS A 84 -16.45 -15.07 12.37
N TYR A 85 -16.38 -13.98 11.62
CA TYR A 85 -15.25 -13.67 10.75
C TYR A 85 -13.92 -13.63 11.53
N PHE A 86 -13.88 -12.97 12.69
CA PHE A 86 -12.66 -12.92 13.48
C PHE A 86 -12.30 -14.26 14.12
N ILE A 87 -13.26 -15.14 14.41
CA ILE A 87 -12.99 -16.53 14.82
C ILE A 87 -12.27 -17.27 13.69
N ALA A 88 -12.80 -17.22 12.46
CA ALA A 88 -12.16 -17.82 11.29
C ALA A 88 -10.75 -17.22 11.05
N LYS A 89 -10.61 -15.89 11.18
CA LYS A 89 -9.33 -15.20 11.06
C LYS A 89 -8.31 -15.67 12.11
N ILE A 90 -8.71 -15.92 13.35
CA ILE A 90 -7.81 -16.50 14.36
C ILE A 90 -7.39 -17.92 13.96
N HIS A 91 -8.30 -18.75 13.45
CA HIS A 91 -7.94 -20.07 12.93
C HIS A 91 -6.91 -19.96 11.81
N PHE A 92 -7.09 -19.03 10.87
CA PHE A 92 -6.12 -18.76 9.80
C PHE A 92 -4.75 -18.34 10.34
N ILE A 93 -4.70 -17.38 11.27
CA ILE A 93 -3.43 -16.90 11.89
C ILE A 93 -2.70 -18.04 12.61
N LYS A 94 -3.44 -18.96 13.23
CA LYS A 94 -2.88 -20.15 13.91
C LYS A 94 -2.42 -21.26 12.95
N GLY A 95 -2.61 -21.09 11.64
CA GLY A 95 -2.33 -22.14 10.64
C GLY A 95 -3.40 -23.24 10.57
N GLU A 96 -4.53 -23.07 11.26
CA GLU A 96 -5.66 -24.00 11.26
C GLU A 96 -6.56 -23.74 10.03
N TYR A 97 -5.97 -23.78 8.84
CA TYR A 97 -6.60 -23.32 7.60
C TYR A 97 -7.91 -24.03 7.25
N GLN A 98 -8.00 -25.34 7.55
CA GLN A 98 -9.23 -26.11 7.35
C GLN A 98 -10.37 -25.59 8.23
N LYS A 99 -10.10 -25.27 9.51
CA LYS A 99 -11.13 -24.71 10.40
C LYS A 99 -11.56 -23.32 9.93
N SER A 100 -10.62 -22.50 9.47
CA SER A 100 -10.93 -21.19 8.87
C SER A 100 -11.83 -21.36 7.63
N LEU A 101 -11.51 -22.31 6.76
CA LEU A 101 -12.31 -22.63 5.58
C LEU A 101 -13.74 -23.04 5.97
N ASP A 102 -13.90 -24.00 6.88
CA ASP A 102 -15.20 -24.54 7.29
C ASP A 102 -16.12 -23.44 7.89
N GLU A 103 -15.55 -22.50 8.65
CA GLU A 103 -16.29 -21.37 9.22
C GLU A 103 -16.63 -20.31 8.15
N MET A 104 -15.69 -20.02 7.23
CA MET A 104 -15.90 -19.04 6.18
C MET A 104 -16.91 -19.49 5.12
N GLU A 105 -16.97 -20.79 4.78
CA GLU A 105 -17.97 -21.31 3.83
C GLU A 105 -19.40 -21.14 4.37
N LYS A 106 -19.61 -21.39 5.67
CA LYS A 106 -20.89 -21.12 6.33
C LYS A 106 -21.23 -19.64 6.32
N LEU A 107 -20.23 -18.78 6.58
CA LEU A 107 -20.43 -17.34 6.63
C LEU A 107 -20.79 -16.77 5.24
N LEU A 108 -20.10 -17.20 4.19
CA LEU A 108 -20.36 -16.78 2.81
C LEU A 108 -21.63 -17.38 2.19
N ALA A 109 -22.25 -18.37 2.83
CA ALA A 109 -23.60 -18.83 2.47
C ALA A 109 -24.70 -17.86 2.96
N GLY A 110 -24.37 -16.94 3.87
CA GLY A 110 -25.24 -15.88 4.36
C GLY A 110 -25.50 -14.77 3.34
N LYS A 111 -26.34 -13.82 3.74
CA LYS A 111 -26.69 -12.64 2.93
C LYS A 111 -25.63 -11.55 3.00
N ASP A 112 -25.08 -11.32 4.19
CA ASP A 112 -24.13 -10.25 4.45
C ASP A 112 -22.72 -10.73 4.10
N LYS A 113 -22.21 -10.23 2.98
CA LYS A 113 -20.91 -10.57 2.44
C LYS A 113 -20.07 -9.32 2.36
N GLU A 114 -18.77 -9.50 2.51
CA GLU A 114 -17.79 -8.43 2.41
C GLU A 114 -16.56 -8.98 1.69
N ASP A 115 -15.78 -8.11 1.05
CA ASP A 115 -14.60 -8.49 0.29
C ASP A 115 -13.56 -9.23 1.15
N VAL A 116 -13.38 -8.82 2.41
CA VAL A 116 -12.49 -9.47 3.39
C VAL A 116 -12.87 -10.93 3.65
N MET A 117 -14.13 -11.31 3.45
CA MET A 117 -14.59 -12.70 3.60
C MET A 117 -14.13 -13.55 2.42
N TYR A 118 -14.28 -13.04 1.20
CA TYR A 118 -13.75 -13.68 -0.01
C TYR A 118 -12.23 -13.79 0.06
N GLN A 119 -11.56 -12.72 0.51
CA GLN A 119 -10.11 -12.73 0.72
C GLN A 119 -9.70 -13.84 1.70
N LEU A 120 -10.33 -13.93 2.88
CA LEU A 120 -9.97 -14.91 3.89
C LEU A 120 -10.26 -16.35 3.44
N LEU A 121 -11.41 -16.59 2.79
CA LEU A 121 -11.73 -17.93 2.27
C LEU A 121 -10.74 -18.35 1.17
N GLY A 122 -10.46 -17.47 0.21
CA GLY A 122 -9.49 -17.76 -0.84
C GLY A 122 -8.08 -17.97 -0.28
N ASN A 123 -7.68 -17.18 0.72
CA ASN A 123 -6.40 -17.34 1.39
C ASN A 123 -6.32 -18.69 2.14
N SER A 124 -7.41 -19.11 2.77
CA SER A 124 -7.52 -20.45 3.37
C SER A 124 -7.31 -21.55 2.33
N TYR A 125 -7.98 -21.47 1.18
CA TYR A 125 -7.78 -22.40 0.07
C TYR A 125 -6.34 -22.39 -0.44
N TYR A 126 -5.76 -21.21 -0.62
CA TYR A 126 -4.39 -21.02 -1.09
C TYR A 126 -3.37 -21.69 -0.13
N LYS A 127 -3.53 -21.47 1.18
CA LYS A 127 -2.66 -22.07 2.21
C LYS A 127 -2.82 -23.59 2.33
N LEU A 128 -3.96 -24.14 1.91
CA LEU A 128 -4.18 -25.59 1.79
C LEU A 128 -3.65 -26.17 0.47
N GLY A 129 -2.99 -25.36 -0.38
CA GLY A 129 -2.47 -25.78 -1.68
C GLY A 129 -3.53 -25.88 -2.78
N GLN A 130 -4.78 -25.50 -2.51
CA GLN A 130 -5.89 -25.55 -3.46
C GLN A 130 -5.96 -24.23 -4.26
N ARG A 131 -4.96 -24.01 -5.12
CA ARG A 131 -4.75 -22.72 -5.83
C ARG A 131 -5.90 -22.37 -6.76
N GLU A 132 -6.42 -23.34 -7.50
CA GLU A 132 -7.51 -23.13 -8.47
C GLU A 132 -8.78 -22.65 -7.77
N LYS A 133 -9.09 -23.23 -6.60
CA LYS A 133 -10.22 -22.80 -5.77
C LYS A 133 -9.98 -21.41 -5.18
N ALA A 134 -8.76 -21.09 -4.76
CA ALA A 134 -8.45 -19.74 -4.28
C ALA A 134 -8.74 -18.69 -5.38
N ILE A 135 -8.29 -18.95 -6.61
CA ILE A 135 -8.57 -18.10 -7.78
C ILE A 135 -10.08 -17.97 -8.02
N GLU A 136 -10.82 -19.08 -7.98
CA GLU A 136 -12.28 -19.07 -8.13
C GLU A 136 -12.96 -18.18 -7.08
N ILE A 137 -12.56 -18.31 -5.81
CA ILE A 137 -13.12 -17.52 -4.71
C ILE A 137 -12.78 -16.04 -4.84
N TYR A 138 -11.55 -15.69 -5.23
CA TYR A 138 -11.18 -14.29 -5.46
C TYR A 138 -11.94 -13.69 -6.65
N ASN A 139 -12.06 -14.43 -7.75
CA ASN A 139 -12.85 -14.01 -8.92
C ASN A 139 -14.32 -13.79 -8.56
N LYS A 140 -14.92 -14.69 -7.78
CA LYS A 140 -16.27 -14.52 -7.26
C LYS A 140 -16.39 -13.27 -6.38
N GLY A 141 -15.42 -13.04 -5.50
CA GLY A 141 -15.36 -11.84 -4.68
C GLY A 141 -15.30 -10.56 -5.51
N MET A 142 -14.54 -10.54 -6.62
CA MET A 142 -14.45 -9.38 -7.51
C MET A 142 -15.72 -9.14 -8.34
N LEU A 143 -16.56 -10.15 -8.56
CA LEU A 143 -17.88 -9.95 -9.16
C LEU A 143 -18.81 -9.18 -8.21
N ASP A 144 -18.73 -9.46 -6.91
CA ASP A 144 -19.52 -8.78 -5.88
C ASP A 144 -18.88 -7.43 -5.47
N PHE A 145 -17.54 -7.38 -5.43
CA PHE A 145 -16.73 -6.25 -4.96
C PHE A 145 -15.65 -5.87 -5.99
N PRO A 146 -16.02 -5.27 -7.13
CA PRO A 146 -15.09 -4.94 -8.21
C PRO A 146 -14.05 -3.85 -7.84
N TYR A 147 -14.24 -3.18 -6.71
CA TYR A 147 -13.32 -2.15 -6.19
C TYR A 147 -12.51 -2.62 -4.99
N SER A 148 -12.34 -3.93 -4.80
CA SER A 148 -11.54 -4.48 -3.69
C SER A 148 -10.07 -4.64 -4.08
N GLY A 149 -9.22 -3.69 -3.65
CA GLY A 149 -7.77 -3.79 -3.76
C GLY A 149 -7.18 -5.09 -3.19
N PRO A 150 -7.64 -5.58 -2.02
CA PRO A 150 -7.20 -6.85 -1.45
C PRO A 150 -7.40 -8.06 -2.37
N LEU A 151 -8.52 -8.16 -3.09
CA LEU A 151 -8.78 -9.32 -3.95
C LEU A 151 -7.85 -9.35 -5.17
N TYR A 152 -7.59 -8.18 -5.77
CA TYR A 152 -6.60 -8.04 -6.83
C TYR A 152 -5.18 -8.38 -6.35
N LEU A 153 -4.82 -7.96 -5.13
CA LEU A 153 -3.55 -8.32 -4.50
C LEU A 153 -3.41 -9.84 -4.43
N GLU A 154 -4.40 -10.55 -3.90
CA GLU A 154 -4.26 -12.00 -3.70
C GLU A 154 -4.17 -12.77 -5.02
N LEU A 155 -4.91 -12.36 -6.06
CA LEU A 155 -4.74 -12.93 -7.39
C LEU A 155 -3.35 -12.64 -7.96
N GLY A 156 -2.82 -11.44 -7.74
CA GLY A 156 -1.45 -11.11 -8.09
C GLY A 156 -0.43 -12.03 -7.40
N ASN A 157 -0.63 -12.30 -6.11
CA ASN A 157 0.22 -13.20 -5.32
C ASN A 157 0.17 -14.64 -5.87
N VAL A 158 -1.03 -15.16 -6.16
CA VAL A 158 -1.18 -16.51 -6.72
C VAL A 158 -0.50 -16.62 -8.09
N GLU A 159 -0.69 -15.64 -8.98
CA GLU A 159 -0.05 -15.65 -10.31
C GLU A 159 1.48 -15.53 -10.22
N LYS A 160 1.98 -14.74 -9.27
CA LYS A 160 3.42 -14.63 -8.99
C LYS A 160 3.99 -15.98 -8.54
N ASP A 161 3.31 -16.67 -7.64
CA ASP A 161 3.71 -17.99 -7.13
C ASP A 161 3.53 -19.12 -8.17
N ASN A 162 2.78 -18.86 -9.24
CA ASN A 162 2.70 -19.68 -10.44
C ASN A 162 3.77 -19.32 -11.49
N GLY A 163 4.61 -18.31 -11.24
CA GLY A 163 5.64 -17.83 -12.17
C GLY A 163 5.11 -16.92 -13.29
N ASN A 164 3.81 -16.59 -13.29
CA ASN A 164 3.18 -15.74 -14.29
C ASN A 164 3.36 -14.26 -13.96
N LEU A 165 4.61 -13.77 -13.95
CA LEU A 165 4.95 -12.39 -13.58
C LEU A 165 4.14 -11.32 -14.34
N PRO A 166 3.88 -11.44 -15.67
CA PRO A 166 3.06 -10.44 -16.36
C PRO A 166 1.62 -10.35 -15.83
N LYS A 167 1.00 -11.49 -15.50
CA LYS A 167 -0.36 -11.52 -14.92
C LYS A 167 -0.37 -11.03 -13.48
N ALA A 168 0.67 -11.36 -12.71
CA ALA A 168 0.82 -10.87 -11.35
C ALA A 168 0.87 -9.34 -11.33
N PHE A 169 1.73 -8.74 -12.16
CA PHE A 169 1.81 -7.29 -12.31
C PHE A 169 0.48 -6.69 -12.76
N GLN A 170 -0.18 -7.29 -13.75
CA GLN A 170 -1.48 -6.83 -14.23
C GLN A 170 -2.53 -6.79 -13.10
N ASN A 171 -2.58 -7.82 -12.25
CA ASN A 171 -3.49 -7.86 -11.11
C ASN A 171 -3.15 -6.77 -10.07
N TYR A 172 -1.88 -6.57 -9.72
CA TYR A 172 -1.50 -5.46 -8.83
C TYR A 172 -1.88 -4.10 -9.43
N GLU A 173 -1.69 -3.90 -10.74
CA GLU A 173 -2.08 -2.66 -11.42
C GLU A 173 -3.61 -2.47 -11.48
N TYR A 174 -4.39 -3.54 -11.63
CA TYR A 174 -5.83 -3.47 -11.46
C TYR A 174 -6.21 -3.09 -10.03
N GLY A 175 -5.54 -3.64 -9.03
CA GLY A 175 -5.72 -3.24 -7.64
C GLY A 175 -5.46 -1.75 -7.41
N ILE A 176 -4.37 -1.20 -7.97
CA ILE A 176 -4.07 0.25 -7.96
C ILE A 176 -5.18 1.06 -8.64
N ARG A 177 -5.70 0.57 -9.77
CA ARG A 177 -6.73 1.26 -10.55
C ARG A 177 -8.08 1.30 -9.84
N PHE A 178 -8.49 0.18 -9.25
CA PHE A 178 -9.83 0.01 -8.68
C PHE A 178 -9.91 0.40 -7.20
N ASP A 179 -8.80 0.30 -6.47
CA ASP A 179 -8.66 0.73 -5.08
C ASP A 179 -7.29 1.39 -4.86
N PRO A 180 -7.10 2.63 -5.33
CA PRO A 180 -5.84 3.37 -5.17
C PRO A 180 -5.50 3.68 -3.71
N GLU A 181 -6.41 3.44 -2.75
CA GLU A 181 -6.11 3.60 -1.33
C GLU A 181 -5.45 2.35 -0.71
N TYR A 182 -5.40 1.23 -1.43
CA TYR A 182 -4.82 -0.01 -0.93
C TYR A 182 -3.33 -0.12 -1.28
N SER A 183 -2.48 0.26 -0.33
CA SER A 183 -1.02 0.40 -0.48
C SER A 183 -0.29 -0.85 -0.94
N ASP A 184 -0.78 -2.04 -0.58
CA ASP A 184 -0.04 -3.29 -0.83
C ASP A 184 0.08 -3.61 -2.32
N ASN A 185 -0.86 -3.13 -3.14
CA ASN A 185 -0.75 -3.25 -4.60
C ASN A 185 0.41 -2.41 -5.14
N TYR A 186 0.62 -1.19 -4.61
CA TYR A 186 1.77 -0.36 -4.95
C TYR A 186 3.08 -1.01 -4.50
N TYR A 187 3.13 -1.56 -3.28
CA TYR A 187 4.31 -2.27 -2.76
C TYR A 187 4.74 -3.41 -3.70
N ASN A 188 3.81 -4.30 -4.05
CA ASN A 188 4.12 -5.45 -4.89
C ASN A 188 4.45 -5.06 -6.34
N ALA A 189 3.71 -4.11 -6.91
CA ALA A 189 4.00 -3.60 -8.25
C ALA A 189 5.37 -2.90 -8.32
N ALA A 190 5.70 -2.07 -7.32
CA ALA A 190 6.97 -1.38 -7.22
C ALA A 190 8.14 -2.36 -7.16
N LYS A 191 8.05 -3.36 -6.26
CA LYS A 191 9.10 -4.36 -6.10
C LYS A 191 9.40 -5.11 -7.40
N MET A 192 8.36 -5.53 -8.13
CA MET A 192 8.54 -6.21 -9.42
C MET A 192 9.21 -5.31 -10.47
N LEU A 193 8.84 -4.03 -10.52
CA LEU A 193 9.33 -3.10 -11.54
C LEU A 193 10.72 -2.55 -11.23
N LEU A 194 11.07 -2.39 -9.96
CA LEU A 194 12.41 -1.96 -9.54
C LEU A 194 13.46 -3.03 -9.90
N ASP A 195 13.11 -4.31 -9.79
CA ASP A 195 13.96 -5.44 -10.21
C ASP A 195 14.19 -5.44 -11.74
N GLU A 196 13.19 -5.01 -12.53
CA GLU A 196 13.28 -4.88 -13.99
C GLU A 196 13.88 -3.55 -14.45
N ASP A 197 14.24 -2.67 -13.50
CA ASP A 197 14.75 -1.34 -13.78
C ASP A 197 13.78 -0.51 -14.65
N ASN A 198 12.50 -0.55 -14.28
CA ASN A 198 11.40 0.18 -14.92
C ASN A 198 11.00 1.41 -14.10
N HIS A 199 10.87 2.57 -14.76
CA HIS A 199 10.61 3.84 -14.10
C HIS A 199 9.29 3.90 -13.30
N TRP A 200 8.29 3.10 -13.70
CA TRP A 200 7.06 2.94 -12.93
C TRP A 200 7.30 2.36 -11.53
N GLY A 201 8.40 1.62 -11.34
CA GLY A 201 8.82 1.12 -10.04
C GLY A 201 9.14 2.25 -9.06
N TYR A 202 9.76 3.34 -9.52
CA TYR A 202 9.99 4.51 -8.67
C TYR A 202 8.70 5.24 -8.33
N ILE A 203 7.80 5.39 -9.31
CA ILE A 203 6.50 6.06 -9.10
C ILE A 203 5.67 5.29 -8.07
N TYR A 204 5.48 3.99 -8.26
CA TYR A 204 4.70 3.16 -7.34
C TYR A 204 5.39 2.98 -5.99
N GLY A 205 6.72 2.80 -5.97
CA GLY A 205 7.49 2.64 -4.75
C GLY A 205 7.41 3.90 -3.89
N GLU A 206 7.48 5.06 -4.52
CA GLU A 206 7.39 6.34 -3.82
C GLU A 206 5.98 6.65 -3.32
N ILE A 207 4.94 6.35 -4.11
CA ILE A 207 3.55 6.40 -3.62
C ILE A 207 3.41 5.51 -2.39
N TYR A 208 3.92 4.28 -2.44
CA TYR A 208 3.92 3.37 -1.30
C TYR A 208 4.64 3.95 -0.07
N LEU A 209 5.84 4.53 -0.23
CA LEU A 209 6.56 5.14 0.88
C LEU A 209 5.79 6.27 1.58
N ASN A 210 4.97 7.01 0.82
CA ASN A 210 4.10 8.05 1.37
C ASN A 210 2.84 7.48 2.03
N MET A 211 2.29 6.39 1.48
CA MET A 211 1.10 5.75 2.03
C MET A 211 1.41 4.97 3.31
N GLU A 212 2.53 4.24 3.37
CA GLU A 212 2.91 3.35 4.48
C GLU A 212 4.29 3.66 5.09
N PRO A 213 4.52 4.86 5.65
CA PRO A 213 5.78 5.23 6.27
C PRO A 213 6.17 4.34 7.46
N PHE A 214 7.45 3.96 7.50
CA PHE A 214 8.14 3.32 8.64
C PHE A 214 7.66 1.90 9.01
N THR A 215 7.11 1.16 8.05
CA THR A 215 6.91 -0.29 8.15
C THR A 215 8.19 -1.05 7.77
N LYS A 216 8.19 -2.38 7.96
CA LYS A 216 9.31 -3.21 7.46
C LYS A 216 9.39 -3.16 5.93
N GLU A 217 8.23 -3.17 5.29
CA GLU A 217 8.06 -3.09 3.85
C GLU A 217 8.48 -1.70 3.32
N TRP A 218 8.29 -0.63 4.11
CA TRP A 218 8.84 0.69 3.83
C TRP A 218 10.37 0.66 3.82
N ASP A 219 10.98 0.03 4.82
CA ASP A 219 12.44 -0.07 4.88
C ASP A 219 12.99 -0.82 3.66
N GLU A 220 12.27 -1.85 3.21
CA GLU A 220 12.58 -2.61 2.00
C GLU A 220 12.48 -1.76 0.72
N ILE A 221 11.36 -1.06 0.49
CA ILE A 221 11.20 -0.21 -0.71
C ILE A 221 12.17 0.98 -0.70
N SER A 222 12.41 1.60 0.46
CA SER A 222 13.36 2.70 0.61
C SER A 222 14.76 2.27 0.16
N LYS A 223 15.19 1.09 0.60
CA LYS A 223 16.47 0.50 0.20
C LYS A 223 16.51 0.14 -1.29
N LEU A 224 15.52 -0.62 -1.76
CA LEU A 224 15.45 -1.07 -3.16
C LEU A 224 15.45 0.10 -4.14
N MET A 225 14.72 1.18 -3.85
CA MET A 225 14.74 2.36 -4.73
C MET A 225 16.11 3.01 -4.79
N TYR A 226 16.79 3.20 -3.65
CA TYR A 226 18.14 3.77 -3.64
C TYR A 226 19.14 2.90 -4.39
N GLU A 227 19.11 1.58 -4.18
CA GLU A 227 19.97 0.62 -4.89
C GLU A 227 19.68 0.60 -6.39
N SER A 228 18.42 0.67 -6.78
CA SER A 228 17.99 0.77 -8.18
C SER A 228 18.53 2.05 -8.84
N TYR A 229 18.38 3.23 -8.20
CA TYR A 229 19.01 4.46 -8.69
C TYR A 229 20.55 4.37 -8.73
N SER A 230 21.18 3.81 -7.70
CA SER A 230 22.63 3.64 -7.64
C SER A 230 23.15 2.78 -8.78
N SER A 231 22.46 1.67 -9.08
CA SER A 231 22.83 0.74 -10.15
C SER A 231 22.81 1.39 -11.54
N ARG A 232 21.85 2.29 -11.79
CA ARG A 232 21.79 3.08 -13.04
C ARG A 232 22.98 4.01 -13.21
N VAL A 233 23.52 4.51 -12.10
CA VAL A 233 24.53 5.57 -12.07
C VAL A 233 25.96 5.03 -11.93
N HIS A 234 26.17 3.92 -11.20
CA HIS A 234 27.50 3.33 -10.99
C HIS A 234 28.16 2.81 -12.27
N GLY A 235 27.37 2.43 -13.27
CA GLY A 235 27.89 2.27 -14.62
C GLY A 235 27.72 3.57 -15.37
N GLN A 236 28.61 4.56 -15.22
CA GLN A 236 28.49 5.92 -15.80
C GLN A 236 28.21 5.99 -17.33
N ASN A 237 28.21 4.85 -18.03
CA ASN A 237 27.69 4.70 -19.38
C ASN A 237 26.43 3.81 -19.48
N ILE A 238 26.20 2.80 -18.64
CA ILE A 238 25.14 1.80 -18.84
C ILE A 238 23.72 2.36 -18.62
N GLY A 239 23.45 3.17 -17.59
CA GLY A 239 22.10 3.71 -17.36
C GLY A 239 21.66 4.73 -18.40
N ILE A 240 22.56 5.64 -18.80
CA ILE A 240 22.33 6.59 -19.90
C ILE A 240 22.22 5.83 -21.22
N LEU A 241 23.12 4.89 -21.53
CA LEU A 241 23.04 4.09 -22.75
C LEU A 241 21.78 3.21 -22.79
N LYS A 242 21.30 2.69 -21.66
CA LYS A 242 20.05 1.92 -21.57
C LYS A 242 18.86 2.84 -21.84
N THR A 243 18.83 4.02 -21.23
CA THR A 243 17.80 5.04 -21.49
C THR A 243 17.82 5.47 -22.96
N GLU A 244 19.00 5.71 -23.53
CA GLU A 244 19.18 6.05 -24.95
C GLU A 244 18.70 4.92 -25.86
N ARG A 245 19.05 3.67 -25.54
CA ARG A 245 18.56 2.50 -26.27
C ARG A 245 17.04 2.40 -26.23
N ILE A 246 16.41 2.60 -25.07
CA ILE A 246 14.95 2.58 -24.93
C ILE A 246 14.30 3.74 -25.71
N LEU A 247 14.93 4.91 -25.75
CA LEU A 247 14.44 6.07 -26.51
C LEU A 247 14.59 5.91 -28.03
N THR A 248 15.62 5.19 -28.48
CA THR A 248 15.78 4.82 -29.89
C THR A 248 14.81 3.72 -30.33
N ASP A 249 14.19 3.01 -29.38
CA ASP A 249 13.11 2.08 -29.66
C ASP A 249 11.81 2.86 -29.96
N THR A 250 11.24 2.60 -31.15
CA THR A 250 10.01 3.26 -31.62
C THR A 250 8.76 2.90 -30.82
N VAL A 251 8.83 1.88 -29.95
CA VAL A 251 7.69 1.44 -29.13
C VAL A 251 7.43 2.38 -27.93
N THR A 252 8.46 3.06 -27.42
CA THR A 252 8.32 3.95 -26.26
C THR A 252 7.66 5.27 -26.68
N SER A 253 6.47 5.58 -26.15
CA SER A 253 5.69 6.76 -26.50
C SER A 253 4.97 7.36 -25.28
N GLY A 254 4.26 8.48 -25.46
CA GLY A 254 3.43 9.09 -24.43
C GLY A 254 4.19 9.51 -23.17
N PHE A 255 3.67 9.13 -22.00
CA PHE A 255 4.27 9.43 -20.70
C PHE A 255 5.64 8.79 -20.51
N ASP A 256 5.81 7.54 -20.92
CA ASP A 256 7.06 6.79 -20.73
C ASP A 256 8.23 7.49 -21.46
N ARG A 257 8.00 7.95 -22.69
CA ARG A 257 8.99 8.73 -23.44
C ARG A 257 9.30 10.06 -22.75
N ALA A 258 8.27 10.77 -22.31
CA ALA A 258 8.43 12.04 -21.61
C ALA A 258 9.24 11.88 -20.30
N TYR A 259 8.99 10.81 -19.55
CA TYR A 259 9.75 10.48 -18.33
C TYR A 259 11.22 10.26 -18.67
N LEU A 260 11.51 9.37 -19.61
CA LEU A 260 12.89 8.98 -19.94
C LEU A 260 13.70 10.14 -20.55
N GLU A 261 13.07 11.00 -21.36
CA GLU A 261 13.72 12.21 -21.86
C GLU A 261 14.04 13.20 -20.73
N THR A 262 13.13 13.34 -19.77
CA THR A 262 13.31 14.20 -18.59
C THR A 262 14.41 13.66 -17.69
N GLU A 263 14.40 12.36 -17.41
CA GLU A 263 15.45 11.66 -16.64
C GLU A 263 16.81 11.81 -17.31
N LYS A 264 16.90 11.61 -18.63
CA LYS A 264 18.15 11.78 -19.39
C LYS A 264 18.69 13.20 -19.23
N GLU A 265 17.84 14.21 -19.32
CA GLU A 265 18.26 15.61 -19.19
C GLU A 265 18.67 15.97 -17.76
N ALA A 266 17.93 15.48 -16.76
CA ALA A 266 18.27 15.66 -15.36
C ALA A 266 19.63 15.04 -15.00
N ASN A 267 19.95 13.86 -15.52
CA ASN A 267 21.22 13.18 -15.27
C ASN A 267 22.43 13.88 -15.91
N LYS A 268 22.28 14.52 -17.08
CA LYS A 268 23.39 15.23 -17.75
C LYS A 268 23.95 16.39 -16.94
N LEU A 269 23.11 17.00 -16.10
CA LEU A 269 23.42 18.22 -15.36
C LEU A 269 23.84 17.93 -13.91
N ALA A 270 23.76 16.68 -13.46
CA ALA A 270 24.17 16.26 -12.14
C ALA A 270 25.69 16.07 -12.04
N SER A 271 26.25 16.22 -10.83
CA SER A 271 27.69 15.99 -10.58
C SER A 271 28.13 14.59 -11.04
N LEU A 272 29.38 14.48 -11.53
CA LEU A 272 30.01 13.20 -11.91
C LEU A 272 30.60 12.43 -10.70
N ASP A 273 30.42 12.94 -9.49
CA ASP A 273 30.87 12.30 -8.24
C ASP A 273 30.22 10.93 -8.01
N ALA A 274 30.75 10.18 -7.05
CA ALA A 274 30.16 8.91 -6.61
C ALA A 274 28.68 9.07 -6.25
N PHE A 275 27.87 8.04 -6.51
CA PHE A 275 26.45 8.05 -6.18
C PHE A 275 26.24 8.20 -4.67
N SER A 276 25.32 9.09 -4.29
CA SER A 276 25.01 9.48 -2.90
C SER A 276 23.57 10.01 -2.82
N LEU A 277 23.01 10.18 -1.62
CA LEU A 277 21.74 10.87 -1.42
C LEU A 277 21.81 12.32 -1.90
N HIS A 278 22.94 13.00 -1.70
CA HIS A 278 23.15 14.34 -2.24
C HIS A 278 22.98 14.35 -3.77
N ARG A 279 23.67 13.46 -4.48
CA ARG A 279 23.58 13.38 -5.93
C ARG A 279 22.17 12.98 -6.39
N LEU A 280 21.54 12.02 -5.71
CA LEU A 280 20.18 11.61 -6.01
C LEU A 280 19.20 12.78 -5.83
N ASN A 281 19.34 13.56 -4.78
CA ASN A 281 18.54 14.78 -4.56
C ASN A 281 18.66 15.75 -5.74
N GLU A 282 19.88 16.03 -6.20
CA GLU A 282 20.10 16.95 -7.33
C GLU A 282 19.43 16.45 -8.62
N ILE A 283 19.59 15.16 -8.94
CA ILE A 283 18.94 14.53 -10.11
C ILE A 283 17.43 14.67 -10.01
N ARG A 284 16.85 14.33 -8.85
CA ARG A 284 15.40 14.36 -8.64
C ARG A 284 14.83 15.78 -8.67
N LYS A 285 15.56 16.76 -8.11
CA LYS A 285 15.16 18.16 -8.16
C LYS A 285 15.14 18.63 -9.61
N ARG A 286 16.21 18.32 -10.35
CA ARG A 286 16.32 18.69 -11.77
C ARG A 286 15.27 18.02 -12.63
N PHE A 287 14.91 16.77 -12.33
CA PHE A 287 13.82 16.08 -13.02
C PHE A 287 12.51 16.89 -12.96
N ILE A 288 12.13 17.39 -11.78
CA ILE A 288 10.89 18.16 -11.62
C ILE A 288 10.96 19.50 -12.35
N GLU A 289 12.11 20.19 -12.30
CA GLU A 289 12.33 21.43 -13.06
C GLU A 289 12.16 21.19 -14.57
N VAL A 290 12.85 20.19 -15.13
CA VAL A 290 12.76 19.85 -16.56
C VAL A 290 11.36 19.39 -16.95
N TRP A 291 10.69 18.60 -16.09
CA TRP A 291 9.31 18.15 -16.32
C TRP A 291 8.34 19.34 -16.47
N ILE A 292 8.50 20.37 -15.65
CA ILE A 292 7.70 21.60 -15.69
C ILE A 292 8.08 22.45 -16.91
N ASP A 293 9.37 22.64 -17.17
CA ASP A 293 9.86 23.44 -18.30
C ASP A 293 9.38 22.90 -19.65
N LYS A 294 9.22 21.58 -19.77
CA LYS A 294 8.64 20.92 -20.96
C LYS A 294 7.11 20.95 -21.02
N GLY A 295 6.44 21.52 -20.01
CA GLY A 295 4.99 21.55 -19.89
C GLY A 295 4.34 20.18 -19.64
N TYR A 296 5.14 19.16 -19.25
CA TYR A 296 4.66 17.80 -19.04
C TYR A 296 3.78 17.68 -17.80
N ASN A 297 3.92 18.57 -16.81
CA ASN A 297 3.01 18.67 -15.67
C ASN A 297 1.54 18.96 -16.08
N THR A 298 1.35 19.71 -17.17
CA THR A 298 0.00 20.03 -17.69
C THR A 298 -0.51 18.91 -18.57
N LYS A 299 0.37 18.33 -19.40
CA LYS A 299 0.03 17.26 -20.34
C LYS A 299 -0.26 15.92 -19.65
N TYR A 300 0.50 15.60 -18.62
CA TYR A 300 0.43 14.35 -17.87
C TYR A 300 0.26 14.68 -16.38
N GLN A 301 -0.97 15.02 -15.99
CA GLN A 301 -1.28 15.29 -14.60
C GLN A 301 -0.87 14.10 -13.71
N ASN A 302 -0.10 14.39 -12.67
CA ASN A 302 0.52 13.37 -11.83
C ASN A 302 0.63 13.91 -10.40
N ALA A 303 -0.21 13.38 -9.51
CA ALA A 303 -0.32 13.86 -8.14
C ALA A 303 0.98 13.72 -7.33
N LEU A 304 1.84 12.76 -7.67
CA LEU A 304 3.15 12.61 -7.04
C LEU A 304 4.08 13.77 -7.46
N TYR A 305 4.10 14.14 -8.73
CA TYR A 305 4.93 15.27 -9.20
C TYR A 305 4.38 16.63 -8.76
N ASP A 306 3.06 16.78 -8.65
CA ASP A 306 2.46 17.97 -8.02
C ASP A 306 2.84 18.06 -6.53
N PHE A 307 2.95 16.91 -5.85
CA PHE A 307 3.42 16.84 -4.48
C PHE A 307 4.92 17.17 -4.36
N HIS A 308 5.76 16.69 -5.29
CA HIS A 308 7.18 17.06 -5.37
C HIS A 308 7.36 18.56 -5.60
N LYS A 309 6.60 19.16 -6.52
CA LYS A 309 6.65 20.60 -6.78
C LYS A 309 6.30 21.39 -5.52
N ARG A 310 5.23 21.04 -4.80
CA ARG A 310 4.88 21.70 -3.53
C ARG A 310 6.01 21.60 -2.51
N MET A 311 6.67 20.44 -2.40
CA MET A 311 7.83 20.30 -1.51
C MET A 311 9.03 21.13 -1.95
N LEU A 312 9.24 21.35 -3.26
CA LEU A 312 10.28 22.25 -3.76
C LEU A 312 9.96 23.70 -3.39
N ASP A 313 8.73 24.14 -3.62
CA ASP A 313 8.28 25.51 -3.33
C ASP A 313 8.40 25.82 -1.82
N GLU A 314 8.16 24.84 -0.95
CA GLU A 314 8.25 24.96 0.52
C GLU A 314 9.66 24.69 1.08
N GLY A 315 10.63 24.31 0.24
CA GLY A 315 12.00 24.01 0.66
C GLY A 315 12.16 22.69 1.44
N TYR A 316 11.22 21.75 1.28
CA TYR A 316 11.22 20.44 1.96
C TYR A 316 11.62 19.26 1.08
N PHE A 317 11.78 19.46 -0.23
CA PHE A 317 12.06 18.36 -1.16
C PHE A 317 13.36 17.60 -0.85
N GLU A 318 14.40 18.30 -0.38
CA GLU A 318 15.65 17.68 0.02
C GLU A 318 15.47 16.78 1.25
N LEU A 319 14.85 17.28 2.32
CA LEU A 319 14.55 16.48 3.52
C LEU A 319 13.73 15.23 3.17
N TYR A 320 12.77 15.39 2.27
CA TYR A 320 11.95 14.31 1.75
C TYR A 320 12.79 13.26 1.01
N ASN A 321 13.67 13.67 0.10
CA ASN A 321 14.56 12.76 -0.62
C ASN A 321 15.47 11.99 0.34
N TYR A 322 16.14 12.69 1.25
CA TYR A 322 17.03 12.06 2.24
C TYR A 322 16.28 11.06 3.11
N SER A 323 15.04 11.38 3.52
CA SER A 323 14.22 10.48 4.32
C SER A 323 13.78 9.25 3.52
N SER A 324 13.21 9.45 2.32
CA SER A 324 12.62 8.39 1.49
C SER A 324 13.65 7.34 1.04
N PHE A 325 14.91 7.70 0.87
CA PHE A 325 15.97 6.77 0.46
C PHE A 325 16.96 6.41 1.58
N SER A 326 16.64 6.79 2.82
CA SER A 326 17.54 6.63 3.98
C SER A 326 18.03 5.20 4.20
N ARG A 327 17.25 4.17 3.82
CA ARG A 327 17.66 2.77 4.03
C ARG A 327 18.71 2.25 3.08
N GLY A 328 18.89 2.90 1.93
CA GLY A 328 20.00 2.60 1.02
C GLY A 328 21.30 3.32 1.37
N ALA A 329 21.24 4.36 2.21
CA ALA A 329 22.39 5.21 2.56
C ALA A 329 22.32 5.69 4.02
N ILE A 330 22.33 4.73 4.95
CA ILE A 330 22.11 4.97 6.38
C ILE A 330 23.11 5.98 6.95
N GLU A 331 24.41 5.82 6.67
CA GLU A 331 25.46 6.68 7.24
C GLU A 331 25.36 8.15 6.74
N GLU A 332 25.04 8.33 5.46
CA GLU A 332 24.85 9.65 4.88
C GLU A 332 23.58 10.30 5.44
N TYR A 333 22.48 9.54 5.56
CA TYR A 333 21.25 10.02 6.17
C TYR A 333 21.44 10.40 7.64
N ASP A 334 22.14 9.60 8.44
CA ASP A 334 22.39 9.91 9.86
C ASP A 334 23.21 11.20 10.00
N THR A 335 24.24 11.37 9.17
CA THR A 335 25.04 12.61 9.11
C THR A 335 24.19 13.82 8.71
N TYR A 336 23.31 13.63 7.73
CA TYR A 336 22.39 14.67 7.27
C TYR A 336 21.37 15.05 8.35
N TYR A 337 20.76 14.03 8.97
CA TYR A 337 19.77 14.19 10.05
C TYR A 337 20.34 15.00 11.20
N ASP A 338 21.59 14.71 11.60
CA ASP A 338 22.22 15.39 12.72
C ASP A 338 22.42 16.89 12.49
N LYS A 339 22.68 17.28 11.24
CA LYS A 339 22.83 18.68 10.82
C LYS A 339 21.50 19.42 10.66
N HIS A 340 20.40 18.69 10.41
CA HIS A 340 19.10 19.29 10.01
C HIS A 340 17.96 19.06 11.02
N LYS A 341 18.24 18.72 12.28
CA LYS A 341 17.23 18.38 13.31
C LYS A 341 16.08 19.39 13.42
N THR A 342 16.37 20.70 13.32
CA THR A 342 15.33 21.75 13.39
C THR A 342 14.44 21.75 12.16
N ASN A 343 15.02 21.65 10.97
CA ASN A 343 14.29 21.63 9.70
C ASN A 343 13.42 20.38 9.58
N ILE A 344 13.92 19.23 10.04
CA ILE A 344 13.18 17.96 10.10
C ILE A 344 11.92 18.08 10.97
N LYS A 345 11.98 18.77 12.11
CA LYS A 345 10.78 19.01 12.94
C LYS A 345 9.74 19.84 12.19
N SER A 346 10.17 20.86 11.45
CA SER A 346 9.27 21.69 10.64
C SER A 346 8.65 20.89 9.50
N TYR A 347 9.47 20.10 8.79
CA TYR A 347 9.03 19.21 7.74
C TYR A 347 8.01 18.18 8.24
N ASN A 348 8.27 17.54 9.39
CA ASN A 348 7.33 16.59 9.98
C ASN A 348 5.98 17.25 10.32
N LYS A 349 5.97 18.50 10.80
CA LYS A 349 4.73 19.24 11.03
C LYS A 349 4.01 19.59 9.73
N TRP A 350 4.75 19.83 8.65
CA TRP A 350 4.20 20.12 7.34
C TRP A 350 3.61 18.86 6.69
N ILE A 351 4.33 17.73 6.70
CA ILE A 351 3.88 16.48 6.08
C ILE A 351 2.64 15.92 6.77
N ASP A 352 2.51 16.08 8.09
CA ASP A 352 1.30 15.69 8.86
C ASP A 352 0.01 16.32 8.30
N LYS A 353 0.12 17.47 7.61
CA LYS A 353 -1.01 18.19 7.02
C LYS A 353 -1.08 18.10 5.50
N ASN A 354 -0.01 17.65 4.85
CA ASN A 354 0.18 17.73 3.40
C ASN A 354 0.55 16.39 2.76
N TYR A 355 0.43 15.28 3.49
CA TYR A 355 0.79 13.96 2.98
C TYR A 355 0.01 13.61 1.70
N LEU A 356 0.69 12.91 0.79
CA LEU A 356 0.08 12.42 -0.44
C LEU A 356 -0.96 11.34 -0.08
N THR A 357 -2.21 11.59 -0.45
CA THR A 357 -3.29 10.60 -0.37
C THR A 357 -3.68 10.20 -1.77
N MET A 358 -3.73 8.90 -2.03
CA MET A 358 -4.21 8.34 -3.29
C MET A 358 -5.72 8.08 -3.19
N THR A 359 -6.45 8.47 -4.22
CA THR A 359 -7.91 8.32 -4.34
C THR A 359 -8.26 8.09 -5.80
N ASN A 360 -9.52 7.77 -6.09
CA ASN A 360 -10.00 7.62 -7.47
C ASN A 360 -9.87 8.91 -8.31
N LYS A 361 -9.69 10.08 -7.69
CA LYS A 361 -9.55 11.37 -8.40
C LYS A 361 -8.13 11.70 -8.82
N ASN A 362 -7.14 11.04 -8.21
CA ASN A 362 -5.73 11.35 -8.39
C ASN A 362 -4.86 10.08 -8.44
N SER A 363 -5.47 8.95 -8.81
CA SER A 363 -4.78 7.68 -9.03
C SER A 363 -3.80 7.78 -10.20
N ILE A 364 -2.72 7.01 -10.12
CA ILE A 364 -1.63 7.02 -11.09
C ILE A 364 -1.36 5.57 -11.44
N PHE A 365 -1.53 5.21 -12.71
CA PHE A 365 -1.25 3.87 -13.23
C PHE A 365 -0.89 3.92 -14.72
N ARG A 366 -0.20 2.90 -15.26
CA ARG A 366 0.40 2.95 -16.61
C ARG A 366 -0.63 3.21 -17.70
N THR A 367 -1.78 2.54 -17.62
CA THR A 367 -2.84 2.64 -18.63
C THR A 367 -3.62 3.96 -18.58
N LEU A 368 -3.41 4.81 -17.57
CA LEU A 368 -3.98 6.16 -17.51
C LEU A 368 -3.40 7.09 -18.58
N TYR A 369 -2.15 6.83 -19.00
CA TYR A 369 -1.38 7.71 -19.88
C TYR A 369 -1.12 7.13 -21.28
N LYS A 370 -1.87 6.10 -21.68
CA LYS A 370 -1.78 5.45 -22.99
C LYS A 370 -2.55 6.19 -24.07
#